data_AF-A0A928TVH8-F1
#
_entry.id   AF-A0A928TVH8-F1
#
_cell.length_a   1.000
_cell.length_b   1.000
_cell.length_c   1.000
_cell.angle_alpha   90.00
_cell.angle_beta   90.00
_cell.angle_gamma   90.00
#
_symmetry.space_group_name_H-M   'P 1'
#
loop_
_entity.id
_entity.type
_entity.pdbx_description
1 polymer ?
#
loop_
_entity_poly.entity_id
_entity_poly.type
_entity_poly.pdbx_seq_one_letter_code
_entity_poly.pdbx_strand_id
1 'polypeptide(L)'
;MNPNKIEAVSCEMALSQRPSTDFSVQYDDIHGLWGGVWLRISGDGQYEYRRQERGDPEATVTRGTIPAGNIRALARLLVELEAWQQRTPERAPLPDESRATLTIQVPYRLGTRP
;
A
#
# COMPACT_ATOMS: atom_id res chain seq x y z
N MET A 1 1.50 15.42 3.07
CA MET A 1 2.49 14.35 3.32
C MET A 1 3.79 14.77 2.62
N ASN A 2 4.97 14.55 3.22
CA ASN A 2 6.23 14.98 2.60
C ASN A 2 6.78 13.84 1.71
N PRO A 3 6.78 13.97 0.37
CA PRO A 3 7.18 12.90 -0.55
C PRO A 3 8.58 12.36 -0.27
N ASN A 4 9.50 13.25 0.14
CA ASN A 4 10.87 12.88 0.53
C ASN A 4 10.93 11.91 1.72
N LYS A 5 9.90 11.87 2.57
CA LYS A 5 9.83 10.93 3.71
C LYS A 5 9.43 9.53 3.26
N ILE A 6 8.53 9.42 2.29
CA ILE A 6 8.09 8.11 1.77
C ILE A 6 9.24 7.47 1.02
N GLU A 7 9.91 8.23 0.16
CA GLU A 7 11.13 7.81 -0.54
C GLU A 7 12.19 7.30 0.44
N ALA A 8 12.52 8.08 1.47
CA ALA A 8 13.55 7.71 2.44
C ALA A 8 13.23 6.40 3.18
N VAL A 9 11.99 6.20 3.62
CA VAL A 9 11.59 4.97 4.32
C VAL A 9 11.52 3.78 3.37
N SER A 10 10.99 3.96 2.15
CA SER A 10 10.97 2.87 1.16
C SER A 10 12.38 2.46 0.75
N CYS A 11 13.33 3.40 0.62
CA CYS A 11 14.75 3.13 0.46
C CYS A 11 15.35 2.41 1.68
N GLU A 12 15.06 2.85 2.91
CA GLU A 12 15.50 2.19 4.14
C GLU A 12 14.98 0.74 4.20
N MET A 13 13.72 0.49 3.84
CA MET A 13 13.13 -0.84 3.77
C MET A 13 13.75 -1.70 2.66
N ALA A 14 14.06 -1.10 1.50
CA ALA A 14 14.71 -1.78 0.38
C ALA A 14 16.16 -2.21 0.70
N LEU A 15 16.82 -1.49 1.61
CA LEU A 15 18.22 -1.68 1.99
C LEU A 15 18.39 -2.41 3.34
N SER A 16 17.43 -2.29 4.26
CA SER A 16 17.53 -2.85 5.61
C SER A 16 17.05 -4.30 5.69
N GLN A 17 17.60 -5.03 6.65
CA GLN A 17 17.19 -6.41 6.97
C GLN A 17 16.17 -6.46 8.12
N ARG A 18 15.73 -5.32 8.65
CA ARG A 18 14.86 -5.27 9.81
C ARG A 18 13.40 -5.14 9.38
N PRO A 19 12.50 -6.03 9.83
CA PRO A 19 11.07 -5.85 9.61
C PRO A 19 10.60 -4.57 10.33
N SER A 20 9.72 -3.82 9.68
CA SER A 20 9.06 -2.65 10.27
C SER A 20 7.56 -2.76 10.07
N THR A 21 6.82 -2.87 11.16
CA THR A 21 5.34 -2.82 11.16
C THR A 21 4.80 -1.43 10.84
N ASP A 22 5.65 -0.40 10.91
CA ASP A 22 5.24 0.98 10.70
C ASP A 22 5.18 1.36 9.21
N PHE A 23 5.77 0.52 8.36
CA PHE A 23 5.59 0.57 6.91
C PHE A 23 4.39 -0.30 6.54
N SER A 24 3.44 0.22 5.76
CA SER A 24 2.44 -0.61 5.11
C SER A 24 1.99 -0.05 3.78
N VAL A 25 1.54 -0.95 2.90
CA VAL A 25 1.01 -0.63 1.58
C VAL A 25 -0.39 -1.20 1.53
N GLN A 26 -1.36 -0.37 1.18
CA GLN A 26 -2.75 -0.77 1.00
C GLN A 26 -3.19 -0.46 -0.42
N TYR A 27 -3.72 -1.46 -1.10
CA TYR A 27 -4.45 -1.33 -2.35
C TYR A 27 -5.94 -1.56 -2.09
N ASP A 28 -6.80 -0.74 -2.66
CA ASP A 28 -8.26 -0.85 -2.55
C ASP A 28 -8.91 -0.48 -3.87
N ASP A 29 -9.63 -1.41 -4.48
CA ASP A 29 -10.50 -1.17 -5.64
C ASP A 29 -11.92 -1.71 -5.45
N ILE A 30 -12.34 -1.95 -4.20
CA ILE A 30 -13.66 -2.51 -3.91
C ILE A 30 -14.76 -1.54 -4.34
N HIS A 31 -15.69 -2.05 -5.15
CA HIS A 31 -16.88 -1.35 -5.60
C HIS A 31 -18.15 -2.08 -5.18
N GLY A 32 -19.12 -1.36 -4.60
CA GLY A 32 -20.33 -1.97 -4.02
C GLY A 32 -21.19 -2.79 -4.99
N LEU A 33 -21.17 -2.47 -6.29
CA LEU A 33 -21.94 -3.19 -7.33
C LEU A 33 -21.12 -4.20 -8.15
N TRP A 34 -19.80 -4.08 -8.17
CA TRP A 34 -18.94 -4.84 -9.09
C TRP A 34 -17.99 -5.79 -8.35
N GLY A 35 -17.96 -5.71 -7.02
CA GLY A 35 -16.96 -6.39 -6.22
C GLY A 35 -15.62 -5.68 -6.31
N GLY A 36 -14.56 -6.41 -6.02
CA GLY A 36 -13.18 -5.92 -6.11
C GLY A 36 -12.27 -6.61 -5.10
N VAL A 37 -11.17 -5.93 -4.82
CA VAL A 37 -10.01 -6.41 -4.09
C VAL A 37 -9.54 -5.32 -3.14
N TRP A 38 -9.31 -5.75 -1.91
CA TRP A 38 -8.57 -4.98 -0.93
C TRP A 38 -7.36 -5.79 -0.49
N LEU A 39 -6.18 -5.18 -0.49
CA LEU A 39 -4.94 -5.84 -0.10
C LEU A 39 -4.16 -4.91 0.81
N ARG A 40 -3.80 -5.38 1.99
CA ARG A 40 -2.85 -4.69 2.88
C ARG A 40 -1.64 -5.57 3.12
N ILE A 41 -0.45 -4.99 2.93
CA ILE A 41 0.83 -5.62 3.20
C ILE A 41 1.57 -4.75 4.21
N SER A 42 1.96 -5.34 5.33
CA SER A 42 2.80 -4.72 6.36
C SER A 42 4.29 -4.99 6.06
N GLY A 43 5.18 -4.10 6.50
CA GLY A 43 6.62 -4.21 6.27
C GLY A 43 7.31 -5.34 7.03
N ASP A 44 6.60 -6.03 7.93
CA ASP A 44 7.02 -7.29 8.55
C ASP A 44 6.64 -8.52 7.71
N GLY A 45 5.96 -8.32 6.58
CA GLY A 45 5.54 -9.38 5.67
C GLY A 45 4.14 -9.92 5.93
N GLN A 46 3.43 -9.49 6.98
CA GLN A 46 2.03 -9.89 7.15
C GLN A 46 1.16 -9.26 6.06
N TYR A 47 0.23 -10.04 5.50
CA TYR A 47 -0.75 -9.51 4.56
C TYR A 47 -2.17 -9.97 4.89
N GLU A 48 -3.12 -9.12 4.52
CA GLU A 48 -4.53 -9.44 4.48
C GLU A 48 -5.07 -9.07 3.10
N TYR A 49 -5.67 -10.04 2.44
CA TYR A 49 -6.30 -9.93 1.14
C TYR A 49 -7.79 -10.18 1.29
N ARG A 50 -8.62 -9.29 0.77
CA ARG A 50 -10.06 -9.43 0.70
C ARG A 50 -10.48 -9.38 -0.75
N ARG A 51 -11.32 -10.31 -1.17
CA ARG A 51 -11.95 -10.33 -2.49
C ARG A 51 -13.46 -10.34 -2.32
N GLN A 52 -14.12 -9.37 -2.92
CA GLN A 52 -15.57 -9.32 -2.99
C GLN A 52 -15.99 -9.67 -4.41
N GLU A 53 -16.81 -10.71 -4.58
CA GLU A 53 -17.41 -11.01 -5.88
C GLU A 53 -18.70 -10.20 -6.07
N ARG A 54 -19.10 -10.03 -7.33
CA ARG A 54 -20.30 -9.27 -7.66
C ARG A 54 -21.55 -9.99 -7.13
N GLY A 55 -22.32 -9.29 -6.31
CA GLY A 55 -23.56 -9.82 -5.74
C GLY A 55 -23.37 -10.62 -4.46
N ASP A 56 -22.12 -10.84 -4.02
CA ASP A 56 -21.85 -11.47 -2.75
C ASP A 56 -21.90 -10.46 -1.59
N PRO A 57 -22.65 -10.77 -0.52
CA PRO A 57 -22.78 -9.89 0.64
C PRO A 57 -21.51 -9.87 1.51
N GLU A 58 -20.65 -10.89 1.40
CA GLU A 58 -19.44 -11.02 2.21
C GLU A 58 -18.19 -11.16 1.35
N ALA A 59 -17.10 -10.50 1.78
CA ALA A 59 -15.81 -10.64 1.13
C ALA A 59 -15.09 -11.89 1.63
N THR A 60 -14.47 -12.64 0.71
CA THR A 60 -13.54 -13.72 1.06
C THR A 60 -12.26 -13.10 1.60
N VAL A 61 -11.86 -13.48 2.82
CA VAL A 61 -10.64 -12.96 3.48
C VAL A 61 -9.57 -14.03 3.52
N THR A 62 -8.36 -13.70 3.03
CA THR A 62 -7.17 -14.54 3.10
C THR A 62 -6.07 -13.78 3.84
N ARG A 63 -5.35 -14.48 4.72
CA ARG A 63 -4.22 -13.92 5.48
C ARG A 63 -3.01 -14.82 5.34
N GLY A 64 -1.83 -14.23 5.41
CA GLY A 64 -0.60 -15.00 5.43
C GLY A 64 0.63 -14.13 5.56
N THR A 65 1.78 -14.71 5.22
CA THR A 65 3.07 -14.03 5.33
C THR A 65 3.82 -14.09 4.00
N ILE A 66 4.37 -12.96 3.60
CA ILE A 66 5.21 -12.80 2.42
C ILE A 66 6.67 -12.91 2.84
N PRO A 67 7.51 -13.67 2.11
CA PRO A 67 8.94 -13.74 2.40
C PRO A 67 9.59 -12.35 2.39
N ALA A 68 10.51 -12.10 3.32
CA ALA A 68 11.19 -10.81 3.45
C ALA A 68 11.87 -10.33 2.15
N GLY A 69 12.36 -11.25 1.31
CA GLY A 69 12.91 -10.91 -0.01
C GLY A 69 11.90 -10.23 -0.93
N ASN A 70 10.64 -10.66 -0.91
CA ASN A 70 9.58 -10.09 -1.73
C ASN A 70 9.10 -8.75 -1.18
N ILE A 71 9.11 -8.56 0.15
CA ILE A 71 8.82 -7.24 0.76
C ILE A 71 9.86 -6.20 0.33
N ARG A 72 11.14 -6.58 0.28
CA ARG A 72 12.20 -5.70 -0.24
C ARG A 72 12.01 -5.39 -1.72
N ALA A 73 11.62 -6.38 -2.52
CA ALA A 73 11.33 -6.17 -3.94
C ALA A 73 10.16 -5.19 -4.15
N LEU A 74 9.09 -5.33 -3.36
CA LEU A 74 7.97 -4.38 -3.35
C LEU A 74 8.42 -2.96 -2.97
N ALA A 75 9.21 -2.81 -1.91
CA ALA A 75 9.73 -1.51 -1.48
C ALA A 75 10.57 -0.85 -2.59
N ARG A 76 11.43 -1.61 -3.27
CA ARG A 76 12.21 -1.14 -4.44
C ARG A 76 11.31 -0.69 -5.58
N LEU A 77 10.31 -1.51 -5.92
CA LEU A 77 9.36 -1.17 -6.98
C LEU A 77 8.62 0.14 -6.69
N LEU A 78 8.20 0.36 -5.45
CA LEU A 78 7.54 1.61 -5.04
C LEU A 78 8.48 2.82 -5.17
N VAL A 79 9.78 2.63 -4.95
CA VAL A 79 10.82 3.66 -5.17
C VAL A 79 11.03 3.94 -6.65
N GLU A 80 11.25 2.90 -7.44
CA GLU A 80 11.47 2.99 -8.88
C GLU A 80 10.30 3.66 -9.61
N LEU A 81 9.06 3.36 -9.18
CA LEU A 81 7.85 3.98 -9.72
C LEU A 81 7.58 5.38 -9.18
N GLU A 82 8.35 5.84 -8.19
CA GLU A 82 8.08 7.06 -7.43
C GLU A 82 6.62 7.11 -6.98
N ALA A 83 6.11 6.01 -6.40
CA ALA A 83 4.67 5.82 -6.15
C ALA A 83 4.05 6.89 -5.24
N TRP A 84 4.87 7.68 -4.54
CA TRP A 84 4.46 8.85 -3.77
C TRP A 84 4.21 10.12 -4.59
N GLN A 85 4.75 10.24 -5.81
CA GLN A 85 4.65 11.44 -6.64
C GLN A 85 3.34 11.52 -7.42
N GLN A 86 2.20 11.28 -6.76
CA GLN A 86 0.83 11.28 -7.35
C GLN A 86 0.76 11.92 -8.75
N ARG A 87 1.03 11.11 -9.80
CA ARG A 87 1.35 11.63 -11.14
C ARG A 87 0.12 12.16 -11.87
N THR A 88 -1.06 11.79 -11.37
CA THR A 88 -2.35 12.28 -11.85
C THR A 88 -2.96 13.19 -10.78
N PRO A 89 -3.27 14.46 -11.10
CA PRO A 89 -3.96 15.34 -10.16
C PRO A 89 -5.27 14.69 -9.70
N GLU A 90 -5.60 14.87 -8.43
CA GLU A 90 -6.93 14.49 -7.95
C GLU A 90 -7.99 15.29 -8.73
N ARG A 91 -8.98 14.58 -9.25
CA ARG A 91 -10.12 15.18 -9.96
C ARG A 91 -11.43 14.61 -9.44
N ALA A 92 -12.52 15.33 -9.65
CA ALA A 92 -13.85 14.82 -9.32
C ALA A 92 -14.10 13.47 -10.02
N PRO A 93 -14.73 12.50 -9.34
CA PRO A 93 -15.12 11.24 -9.96
C PRO A 93 -16.19 11.48 -11.01
N LEU A 94 -16.12 10.74 -12.12
CA LEU A 94 -17.20 10.65 -13.09
C LEU A 94 -18.25 9.64 -12.61
N PRO A 95 -19.52 9.77 -13.04
CA PRO A 95 -20.50 8.71 -12.87
C PRO A 95 -19.94 7.37 -13.39
N ASP A 96 -20.15 6.32 -12.61
CA ASP A 96 -19.72 4.94 -12.90
C ASP A 96 -18.19 4.73 -12.99
N GLU A 97 -17.38 5.70 -12.56
CA GLU A 97 -15.93 5.55 -12.46
C GLU A 97 -15.55 4.70 -11.24
N SER A 98 -14.92 3.54 -11.47
CA SER A 98 -14.24 2.80 -10.41
C SER A 98 -12.82 3.34 -10.23
N ARG A 99 -12.43 3.62 -8.98
CA ARG A 99 -11.09 4.12 -8.64
C ARG A 99 -10.38 3.14 -7.73
N ALA A 100 -9.23 2.68 -8.19
CA ALA A 100 -8.28 2.01 -7.34
C ALA A 100 -7.46 3.04 -6.57
N THR A 101 -7.25 2.79 -5.28
CA THR A 101 -6.42 3.63 -4.40
C THR A 101 -5.23 2.81 -3.92
N LEU A 102 -4.04 3.41 -4.00
CA LEU A 102 -2.82 2.88 -3.37
C LEU A 102 -2.41 3.84 -2.25
N THR A 103 -2.46 3.37 -1.01
CA THR A 103 -2.02 4.11 0.18
C THR A 103 -0.70 3.55 0.68
N ILE A 104 0.30 4.42 0.83
CA ILE A 104 1.60 4.06 1.43
C ILE A 104 1.69 4.74 2.78
N GLN A 105 1.84 3.95 3.84
CA GLN A 105 2.04 4.40 5.20
C GLN A 105 3.49 4.15 5.62
N VAL A 106 4.08 5.13 6.29
CA VAL A 106 5.46 5.11 6.80
C VAL A 106 5.47 5.64 8.23
N PRO A 107 6.39 5.20 9.11
CA PRO A 107 6.49 5.72 10.46
C PRO A 107 6.70 7.23 10.48
N TYR A 108 5.96 7.91 11.35
CA TYR A 108 6.26 9.29 11.68
C TYR A 108 7.45 9.34 12.64
N ARG A 109 8.67 9.50 12.13
CA ARG A 109 9.80 9.88 13.00
C ARG A 109 9.67 11.36 13.35
N LEU A 110 9.35 11.66 14.60
CA LEU A 110 9.53 13.00 15.19
C LEU A 110 11.00 13.36 15.00
N GLY A 111 11.27 14.41 14.22
CA GLY A 111 12.64 14.89 14.03
C GLY A 111 13.21 15.29 15.38
N THR A 112 14.30 14.64 15.78
CA THR A 112 15.28 15.25 16.68
C THR A 112 15.77 16.51 15.97
N ARG A 113 15.24 17.66 16.37
CA ARG A 113 15.90 18.94 16.10
C ARG A 113 17.28 18.91 16.79
N PRO A 114 18.34 19.44 16.16
CA PRO A 114 19.62 19.65 16.82
C PRO A 114 19.48 20.60 18.01
#